data_AF-A0A564VYI4-F1
#
_entry.id   AF-A0A564VYI4-F1
#
_cell.length_a   1.000
_cell.length_b   1.000
_cell.length_c   1.000
_cell.angle_alpha   90.00
_cell.angle_beta   90.00
_cell.angle_gamma   90.00
#
_symmetry.space_group_name_H-M   'P 1'
#
loop_
_entity.id
_entity.type
_entity.pdbx_description
1 polymer ?
#
loop_
_entity_poly.entity_id
_entity_poly.type
_entity_poly.pdbx_seq_one_letter_code
_entity_poly.pdbx_strand_id
1 'polypeptide(L)'
;MKPRTQYRSRRVQSVLFEPDHTSMIVRNRQGRHYLIHGDDTRLITGFGDPLDAPATMGYGIYHDADRPNTMWIRDRTGLRPIQGVAATPLERDAPWTRVATRIPNHPIPSPYA
;
A
#
# COMPACT_ATOMS: atom_id res chain seq x y z
N MET A 1 -5.55 -28.89 -4.31
CA MET A 1 -4.42 -28.17 -3.69
C MET A 1 -4.74 -26.68 -3.74
N LYS A 2 -4.85 -25.97 -2.60
CA LYS A 2 -5.16 -24.52 -2.63
C LYS A 2 -3.95 -23.75 -3.22
N PRO A 3 -4.16 -22.82 -4.17
CA PRO A 3 -3.06 -22.02 -4.71
C PRO A 3 -2.37 -21.24 -3.59
N ARG A 4 -1.04 -21.33 -3.49
CA ARG A 4 -0.28 -20.58 -2.48
C ARG A 4 -0.11 -19.13 -2.91
N THR A 5 -0.53 -18.21 -2.07
CA THR A 5 -0.30 -16.76 -2.21
C THR A 5 1.20 -16.44 -2.14
N GLN A 6 1.70 -15.59 -3.04
CA GLN A 6 3.12 -15.25 -3.15
C GLN A 6 3.35 -13.76 -3.37
N TYR A 7 4.26 -13.20 -2.56
CA TYR A 7 4.75 -11.83 -2.69
C TYR A 7 5.93 -11.79 -3.67
N ARG A 8 5.61 -11.69 -4.96
CA ARG A 8 6.57 -11.56 -6.08
C ARG A 8 5.90 -10.79 -7.24
N SER A 9 6.68 -10.41 -8.24
CA SER A 9 6.18 -9.62 -9.37
C SER A 9 5.04 -10.33 -10.12
N ARG A 10 4.06 -9.55 -10.58
CA ARG A 10 2.83 -10.01 -11.23
C ARG A 10 2.35 -9.03 -12.27
N ARG A 11 1.87 -9.53 -13.41
CA ARG A 11 1.06 -8.72 -14.32
C ARG A 11 -0.41 -8.80 -13.92
N VAL A 12 -1.07 -7.64 -13.81
CA VAL A 12 -2.51 -7.51 -13.58
C VAL A 12 -3.03 -6.48 -14.56
N GLN A 13 -4.00 -6.86 -15.39
CA GLN A 13 -4.53 -6.01 -16.48
C GLN A 13 -3.43 -5.30 -17.30
N SER A 14 -2.45 -6.08 -17.76
CA SER A 14 -1.27 -5.64 -18.53
C SER A 14 -0.21 -4.81 -17.78
N VAL A 15 -0.49 -4.28 -16.59
CA VAL A 15 0.48 -3.57 -15.76
C VAL A 15 1.36 -4.54 -14.98
N LEU A 16 2.68 -4.34 -14.99
CA LEU A 16 3.60 -5.12 -14.18
C LEU A 16 3.73 -4.49 -12.78
N PHE A 17 3.31 -5.25 -11.77
CA PHE A 17 3.45 -4.90 -10.36
C PHE A 17 4.62 -5.65 -9.74
N GLU A 18 5.53 -4.92 -9.11
CA GLU A 18 6.67 -5.49 -8.41
C GLU A 18 6.51 -5.27 -6.91
N PRO A 19 6.88 -6.27 -6.07
CA PRO A 19 6.73 -6.12 -4.64
C PRO A 19 7.68 -5.05 -4.12
N ASP A 20 7.13 -4.15 -3.32
CA ASP A 20 7.91 -3.12 -2.67
C ASP A 20 8.29 -3.60 -1.26
N HIS A 21 9.58 -3.54 -0.96
CA HIS A 21 10.14 -4.04 0.31
C HIS A 21 10.62 -2.92 1.23
N THR A 22 10.70 -1.70 0.71
CA THR A 22 11.30 -0.53 1.38
C THR A 22 10.22 0.37 1.97
N SER A 23 9.06 0.46 1.34
CA SER A 23 7.96 1.30 1.78
C SER A 23 7.21 0.65 2.93
N MET A 24 6.54 1.51 3.70
CA MET A 24 5.71 1.05 4.80
C MET A 24 4.53 1.97 5.02
N ILE A 25 3.46 1.39 5.55
CA ILE A 25 2.33 2.14 6.05
C ILE A 25 2.47 2.26 7.56
N VAL A 26 2.41 3.49 8.06
CA VAL A 26 2.44 3.84 9.48
C VAL A 26 1.15 4.57 9.85
N ARG A 27 0.87 4.64 11.15
CA ARG A 27 -0.31 5.30 11.70
C ARG A 27 0.12 6.24 12.83
N ASN A 28 -0.38 7.46 12.82
CA ASN A 28 -0.17 8.39 13.94
C ASN A 28 -1.16 8.14 15.08
N ARG A 29 -0.96 8.83 16.21
CA ARG A 29 -1.84 8.77 17.39
C ARG A 29 -3.30 9.17 17.09
N GLN A 30 -3.54 10.03 16.10
CA GLN A 30 -4.89 10.44 15.68
C GLN A 30 -5.58 9.39 14.78
N GLY A 31 -4.89 8.32 14.43
CA GLY A 31 -5.44 7.26 13.59
C GLY A 31 -5.27 7.45 12.08
N ARG A 32 -4.58 8.50 11.66
CA ARG A 32 -4.32 8.78 10.24
C ARG A 32 -3.19 7.90 9.73
N HIS A 33 -3.36 7.36 8.53
CA HIS A 33 -2.40 6.47 7.89
C HIS A 33 -1.49 7.24 6.94
N TYR A 34 -0.21 6.87 6.94
CA TYR A 34 0.81 7.48 6.10
C TYR A 34 1.59 6.40 5.38
N LEU A 35 1.96 6.67 4.13
CA LEU A 35 2.91 5.90 3.36
C LEU A 35 4.28 6.56 3.46
N ILE A 36 5.29 5.81 3.89
CA ILE A 36 6.69 6.22 3.82
C ILE A 36 7.32 5.47 2.66
N HIS A 37 7.89 6.19 1.69
CA HIS A 37 8.59 5.66 0.53
C HIS A 37 9.88 6.47 0.29
N GLY A 38 11.02 5.92 0.70
CA GLY A 38 12.27 6.68 0.74
C GLY A 38 12.13 7.90 1.67
N ASP A 39 12.45 9.09 1.15
CA ASP A 39 12.32 10.36 1.87
C ASP A 39 10.91 10.98 1.78
N ASP A 40 10.02 10.39 0.98
CA ASP A 40 8.64 10.87 0.80
C ASP A 40 7.72 10.24 1.85
N THR A 41 7.14 11.08 2.70
CA THR A 41 6.06 10.69 3.62
C THR A 41 4.76 11.32 3.15
N ARG A 42 3.80 10.48 2.78
CA ARG A 42 2.47 10.93 2.33
C ARG A 42 1.39 10.54 3.31
N LEU A 43 0.49 11.46 3.62
CA LEU A 43 -0.79 11.13 4.21
C LEU A 43 -1.62 10.35 3.18
N ILE A 44 -2.06 9.15 3.55
CA ILE A 44 -3.02 8.40 2.73
C ILE A 44 -4.38 9.08 2.87
N THR A 45 -4.95 9.51 1.75
CA THR A 45 -6.28 10.13 1.69
C THR A 45 -7.35 9.18 1.17
N GLY A 46 -6.94 8.06 0.57
CA GLY A 46 -7.85 7.06 0.06
C GLY A 46 -7.16 5.99 -0.76
N PHE A 47 -7.98 5.19 -1.41
CA PHE A 47 -7.56 4.17 -2.35
C PHE A 47 -8.43 4.31 -3.60
N GLY A 48 -7.82 4.29 -4.78
CA GLY A 48 -8.58 4.33 -6.03
C GLY A 48 -9.26 2.99 -6.34
N ASP A 49 -9.79 2.90 -7.55
CA ASP A 49 -10.56 1.74 -7.99
C ASP A 49 -9.73 0.45 -7.94
N PRO A 50 -10.31 -0.66 -7.45
CA PRO A 50 -9.61 -1.94 -7.36
C PRO A 50 -9.43 -2.57 -8.74
N LEU A 51 -8.25 -3.15 -8.94
CA LEU A 51 -7.99 -4.14 -9.96
C LEU A 51 -8.18 -5.54 -9.40
N ASP A 52 -8.73 -6.42 -10.23
CA ASP A 52 -8.88 -7.84 -9.94
C ASP A 52 -7.53 -8.55 -10.00
N ALA A 53 -6.82 -8.53 -8.87
CA ALA A 53 -5.56 -9.25 -8.72
C ALA A 53 -5.80 -10.76 -8.54
N PRO A 54 -4.95 -11.63 -9.13
CA PRO A 54 -5.02 -13.06 -8.95
C PRO A 54 -5.00 -13.45 -7.46
N ALA A 55 -5.77 -14.48 -7.08
CA ALA A 55 -5.80 -15.00 -5.69
C ALA A 55 -4.42 -15.47 -5.18
N THR A 56 -3.48 -15.75 -6.09
CA THR A 56 -2.10 -16.12 -5.80
C THR A 56 -1.17 -14.93 -5.54
N MET A 57 -1.65 -13.69 -5.65
CA MET A 57 -0.86 -12.48 -5.40
C MET A 57 -0.84 -12.15 -3.90
N GLY A 58 0.36 -11.94 -3.36
CA GLY A 58 0.62 -11.60 -1.96
C GLY A 58 -0.01 -10.31 -1.51
N TYR A 59 -0.42 -10.25 -0.24
CA TYR A 59 -0.78 -8.99 0.40
C TYR A 59 0.47 -8.16 0.73
N GLY A 60 0.38 -6.85 0.53
CA GLY A 60 1.48 -5.92 0.75
C GLY A 60 1.48 -4.76 -0.25
N ILE A 61 2.60 -4.08 -0.33
CA ILE A 61 2.78 -2.89 -1.16
C ILE A 61 3.45 -3.30 -2.47
N TYR A 62 3.00 -2.72 -3.58
CA TYR A 62 3.57 -2.95 -4.90
C TYR A 62 3.82 -1.59 -5.55
N HIS A 63 4.86 -1.49 -6.37
CA HIS A 63 4.98 -0.37 -7.31
C HIS A 63 4.57 -0.81 -8.72
N ASP A 64 4.02 0.13 -9.46
CA ASP A 64 3.79 0.01 -10.90
C ASP A 64 5.13 0.17 -11.63
N ALA A 65 5.58 -0.86 -12.33
CA ALA A 65 6.86 -0.84 -13.05
C ALA A 65 6.84 0.06 -14.29
N ASP A 66 5.65 0.34 -14.84
CA ASP A 66 5.48 1.21 -16.01
C ASP A 66 5.30 2.68 -15.58
N ARG A 67 4.92 2.94 -14.32
CA ARG A 67 4.71 4.28 -13.75
C ARG A 67 5.50 4.49 -12.47
N PRO A 68 6.73 5.03 -12.56
CA PRO A 68 7.55 5.30 -11.38
C PRO A 68 6.79 6.22 -10.42
N ASN A 69 6.86 5.91 -9.12
CA ASN A 69 6.16 6.57 -7.99
C ASN A 69 4.67 6.24 -7.82
N THR A 70 4.08 5.35 -8.63
CA THR A 70 2.70 4.90 -8.39
C THR A 70 2.72 3.67 -7.49
N MET A 71 2.30 3.87 -6.22
CA MET A 71 2.25 2.82 -5.22
C MET A 71 0.86 2.22 -5.11
N TRP A 72 0.82 0.90 -4.94
CA TRP A 72 -0.38 0.09 -4.88
C TRP A 72 -0.37 -0.77 -3.63
N ILE A 73 -1.57 -1.07 -3.15
CA ILE A 73 -1.80 -1.95 -2.01
C ILE A 73 -2.59 -3.16 -2.45
N ARG A 74 -2.09 -4.36 -2.17
CA ARG A 74 -2.87 -5.58 -2.21
C ARG A 74 -3.32 -5.93 -0.80
N ASP A 75 -4.62 -5.83 -0.54
CA ASP A 75 -5.28 -6.29 0.69
C ASP A 75 -6.50 -7.18 0.34
N ARG A 76 -7.36 -7.51 1.31
CA ARG A 76 -8.54 -8.37 1.06
C ARG A 76 -9.54 -7.82 0.04
N THR A 77 -9.55 -6.51 -0.21
CA THR A 77 -10.55 -5.83 -1.05
C THR A 77 -10.13 -5.76 -2.52
N GLY A 78 -8.84 -5.87 -2.81
CA GLY A 78 -8.33 -5.79 -4.17
C GLY A 78 -6.87 -5.37 -4.20
N LEU A 79 -6.36 -5.17 -5.42
CA LEU A 79 -5.15 -4.40 -5.68
C LEU A 79 -5.59 -2.97 -6.03
N ARG A 80 -5.29 -2.00 -5.17
CA ARG A 80 -5.78 -0.62 -5.30
C ARG A 80 -4.64 0.38 -5.33
N PRO A 81 -4.72 1.47 -6.10
CA PRO A 81 -3.70 2.51 -6.06
C PRO A 81 -3.84 3.29 -4.75
N ILE A 82 -2.71 3.56 -4.10
CA ILE A 82 -2.67 4.36 -2.88
C ILE A 82 -2.74 5.83 -3.29
N GLN A 83 -3.75 6.54 -2.76
CA GLN A 83 -3.89 7.99 -2.96
C GLN A 83 -3.42 8.71 -1.72
N GLY A 84 -2.70 9.81 -1.91
CA GLY A 84 -2.21 10.60 -0.80
C GLY A 84 -1.66 11.95 -1.21
N VAL A 85 -1.47 12.78 -0.20
CA VAL A 85 -0.85 14.10 -0.29
C VAL A 85 0.41 14.13 0.56
N ALA A 86 1.36 15.00 0.24
CA ALA A 86 2.56 15.17 1.06
C ALA A 86 2.16 15.45 2.52
N ALA A 87 2.80 14.77 3.46
CA ALA A 87 2.62 15.06 4.88
C ALA A 87 3.18 16.44 5.19
N THR A 88 2.51 17.18 6.07
CA THR A 88 3.08 18.40 6.65
C THR A 88 4.31 18.07 7.51
N PRO A 89 5.23 19.01 7.76
CA PRO A 89 6.40 18.76 8.62
C PRO A 89 6.01 18.23 10.01
N LEU A 90 4.98 18.81 10.64
CA LEU A 90 4.47 18.35 11.94
C LEU A 90 3.98 16.91 11.89
N GLU A 91 3.31 16.53 10.80
CA GLU A 91 2.83 15.16 10.63
C GLU A 91 4.00 14.21 10.40
N ARG A 92 4.97 14.55 9.54
CA ARG A 92 6.15 13.74 9.26
C ARG A 92 6.94 13.37 10.53
N ASP A 93 7.04 14.31 11.45
CA ASP A 93 7.82 14.16 12.68
C ASP A 93 6.96 13.63 13.86
N ALA A 94 5.71 13.21 13.58
CA ALA A 94 4.81 12.66 14.59
C ALA A 94 5.28 11.29 15.12
N PRO A 95 4.90 10.91 16.35
CA PRO A 95 5.14 9.56 16.84
C PRO A 95 4.32 8.54 16.02
N TRP A 96 5.02 7.58 15.43
CA TRP A 96 4.46 6.58 14.53
C TRP A 96 4.27 5.22 15.18
N THR A 97 3.13 4.59 14.89
CA THR A 97 2.96 3.15 15.06
C THR A 97 3.08 2.48 13.70
N ARG A 98 3.97 1.49 13.57
CA ARG A 98 4.09 0.73 12.33
C ARG A 98 2.83 -0.12 12.12
N VAL A 99 2.19 0.04 10.96
CA VAL A 99 1.01 -0.77 10.60
C VAL A 99 1.45 -1.98 9.79
N ALA A 100 2.20 -1.78 8.70
CA ALA A 100 2.66 -2.89 7.85
C ALA A 100 3.70 -2.48 6.79
N THR A 101 4.62 -3.41 6.49
CA THR A 101 5.29 -3.50 5.15
C THR A 101 4.64 -4.63 4.34
N ARG A 102 4.28 -5.73 5.02
CA ARG A 102 3.35 -6.76 4.54
C ARG A 102 2.10 -6.69 5.40
N ILE A 103 0.93 -6.68 4.75
CA ILE A 103 -0.35 -6.53 5.44
C ILE A 103 -0.90 -7.93 5.71
N PRO A 104 -0.92 -8.41 6.97
CA PRO A 104 -1.45 -9.74 7.27
C PRO A 104 -2.97 -9.70 7.13
N ASN A 105 -3.53 -10.17 6.02
CA ASN A 105 -4.96 -10.46 5.75
C ASN A 105 -6.02 -9.39 6.15
N HIS A 106 -5.62 -8.24 6.66
CA HIS A 106 -6.50 -7.21 7.20
C HIS A 106 -6.60 -6.07 6.18
N PRO A 107 -7.80 -5.56 5.89
CA PRO A 107 -7.92 -4.35 5.09
C PRO A 107 -7.22 -3.22 5.85
N ILE A 108 -6.55 -2.32 5.13
CA ILE A 108 -6.25 -1.03 5.74
C ILE A 108 -7.57 -0.24 5.67
N PRO A 109 -8.18 0.12 6.81
CA PRO A 109 -9.39 0.92 6.81
C PRO A 109 -9.10 2.22 6.06
N SER A 110 -10.07 2.69 5.28
CA SER A 110 -10.01 4.07 4.82
C SER A 110 -9.84 4.96 6.07
N PRO A 111 -8.97 5.97 6.05
CA PRO A 111 -8.85 6.92 7.16
C PRO A 111 -10.13 7.72 7.43
N TYR A 112 -11.17 7.53 6.60
CA TYR A 112 -12.49 8.13 6.70
C TYR A 112 -13.63 7.10 6.86
N ALA A 113 -13.34 5.84 7.22
CA ALA A 113 -14.33 4.81 7.53
C ALA A 113 -14.65 4.76 9.03
#